data_AF-A0A3P7KF34-F1
#
_entry.id   AF-A0A3P7KF34-F1
#
_cell.length_a   1.000
_cell.length_b   1.000
_cell.length_c   1.000
_cell.angle_alpha   90.00
_cell.angle_beta   90.00
_cell.angle_gamma   90.00
#
_symmetry.space_group_name_H-M   'P 1'
#
loop_
_entity.id
_entity.type
_entity.pdbx_description
1 polymer ?
#
loop_
_entity_poly.entity_id
_entity_poly.type
_entity_poly.pdbx_seq_one_letter_code
_entity_poly.pdbx_strand_id
1 'polypeptide(L)'
;MGHQHRHHRNPAEFFFSFTQNLSAVLSDPGRSRSEVNTFFTRHWGDSFVPPTTIPRSNLIPPISNQQFVAHQKNTGKVYKRYHATKRALAALQQPSTCGEGSDDLPEVGCNI
;
A
#
# COMPACT_ATOMS: atom_id res chain seq x y z
N MET A 1 -38.14 36.96 8.46
CA MET A 1 -38.31 35.52 8.79
C MET A 1 -37.09 34.77 8.26
N GLY A 2 -36.15 34.38 9.12
CA GLY A 2 -34.94 33.66 8.72
C GLY A 2 -35.16 32.16 8.78
N HIS A 3 -35.10 31.47 7.65
CA HIS A 3 -35.14 30.01 7.59
C HIS A 3 -33.73 29.46 7.86
N GLN A 4 -33.51 28.98 9.09
CA GLN A 4 -32.33 28.21 9.44
C GLN A 4 -32.52 26.77 8.94
N HIS A 5 -31.94 26.46 7.78
CA HIS A 5 -31.77 25.08 7.32
C HIS A 5 -30.70 24.40 8.20
N ARG A 6 -31.14 23.69 9.25
CA ARG A 6 -30.28 22.71 9.93
C ARG A 6 -30.00 21.58 8.94
N HIS A 7 -28.79 21.56 8.40
CA HIS A 7 -28.24 20.37 7.76
C HIS A 7 -28.12 19.28 8.82
N HIS A 8 -29.10 18.37 8.84
CA HIS A 8 -28.94 17.07 9.48
C HIS A 8 -27.83 16.33 8.73
N ARG A 9 -26.58 16.44 9.21
CA ARG A 9 -25.50 15.63 8.67
C ARG A 9 -25.78 14.17 9.00
N ASN A 10 -25.68 13.32 7.98
CA ASN A 10 -25.77 11.88 8.11
C ASN A 10 -24.56 11.36 8.94
N PRO A 11 -24.77 10.70 10.09
CA PRO A 11 -23.67 10.22 10.96
C PRO A 11 -22.82 9.11 10.32
N ALA A 12 -23.32 8.44 9.27
CA ALA A 12 -22.57 7.41 8.55
C ALA A 12 -21.35 7.97 7.80
N GLU A 13 -21.40 9.22 7.35
CA GLU A 13 -20.28 9.91 6.68
C GLU A 13 -19.11 10.20 7.63
N PHE A 14 -19.36 10.23 8.94
CA PHE A 14 -18.33 10.54 9.94
C PHE A 14 -17.42 9.34 10.22
N PHE A 15 -17.93 8.12 10.07
CA PHE A 15 -17.18 6.89 10.38
C PHE A 15 -16.16 6.51 9.29
N PHE A 16 -16.44 6.81 8.02
CA PHE A 16 -15.58 6.37 6.91
C PHE A 16 -14.35 7.25 6.67
N SER A 17 -14.38 8.52 7.07
CA SER A 17 -13.28 9.46 6.78
C SER A 17 -12.08 9.30 7.73
N PHE A 18 -12.31 8.97 8.99
CA PHE A 18 -11.24 8.99 10.01
C PHE A 18 -10.27 7.80 9.94
N THR A 19 -10.75 6.61 9.55
CA THR A 19 -9.89 5.43 9.40
C THR A 19 -9.17 5.39 8.05
N GLN A 20 -9.56 6.25 7.11
CA GLN A 20 -8.91 6.36 5.82
C GLN A 20 -7.48 6.88 6.05
N ASN A 21 -6.47 6.08 5.72
CA ASN A 21 -5.04 6.35 5.94
C ASN A 21 -4.54 6.20 7.39
N LEU A 22 -5.29 5.49 8.26
CA LEU A 22 -4.83 5.21 9.62
C LEU A 22 -3.44 4.55 9.65
N SER A 23 -3.18 3.60 8.76
CA SER A 23 -1.88 2.92 8.68
C SER A 23 -0.72 3.88 8.39
N ALA A 24 -0.91 4.85 7.50
CA ALA A 24 0.11 5.85 7.18
C ALA A 24 0.39 6.77 8.37
N VAL A 25 -0.67 7.21 9.08
CA VAL A 25 -0.55 8.04 10.28
C VAL A 25 0.16 7.30 11.42
N LEU A 26 -0.11 6.00 11.59
CA LEU A 26 0.51 5.19 12.63
C LEU A 26 1.96 4.79 12.30
N SER A 27 2.32 4.74 11.02
CA SER A 27 3.65 4.32 10.56
C SER A 27 4.63 5.48 10.39
N ASP A 28 4.19 6.72 10.62
CA ASP A 28 5.03 7.91 10.51
C ASP A 28 6.15 7.89 11.58
N PRO A 29 7.43 7.80 11.19
CA PRO A 29 8.55 7.80 12.13
C PRO A 29 8.73 9.15 12.85
N GLY A 30 8.12 10.23 12.34
CA GLY A 30 8.11 11.55 12.99
C GLY A 30 7.16 11.63 14.19
N ARG A 31 6.28 10.64 14.38
CA ARG A 31 5.35 10.61 15.52
C ARG A 31 5.93 9.89 16.71
N SER A 32 5.80 10.51 17.87
CA SER A 32 6.16 9.89 19.13
C SER A 32 5.19 8.75 19.49
N ARG A 33 5.69 7.79 20.27
CA ARG A 33 4.87 6.70 20.81
C ARG A 33 3.71 7.22 21.67
N SER A 34 3.87 8.37 22.31
CA SER A 34 2.82 9.02 23.11
C SER A 34 1.68 9.55 22.24
N GLU A 35 1.99 10.17 21.10
CA GLU A 35 0.98 10.66 20.15
C GLU A 35 0.19 9.50 19.54
N VAL A 36 0.88 8.41 19.19
CA VAL A 36 0.25 7.17 18.73
C VAL A 36 -0.67 6.59 19.80
N ASN A 37 -0.22 6.51 21.06
CA ASN A 37 -1.06 5.99 22.15
C ASN A 37 -2.29 6.87 22.39
N THR A 38 -2.09 8.19 22.47
CA THR A 38 -3.17 9.18 22.65
C THR A 38 -4.21 9.09 21.53
N PHE A 39 -3.77 8.82 20.30
CA PHE A 39 -4.67 8.60 19.17
C PHE A 39 -5.62 7.44 19.45
N PHE A 40 -5.13 6.29 19.89
CA PHE A 40 -6.00 5.14 20.16
C PHE A 40 -6.93 5.38 21.34
N THR A 41 -6.40 5.90 22.44
CA THR A 41 -7.15 6.21 23.66
C THR A 41 -8.31 7.18 23.40
N ARG A 42 -8.12 8.21 22.56
CA ARG A 42 -9.20 9.15 22.21
C ARG A 42 -10.34 8.54 21.40
N HIS A 43 -10.05 7.53 20.57
CA HIS A 43 -11.02 6.99 19.61
C HIS A 43 -11.64 5.66 20.06
N TRP A 44 -10.92 4.88 20.87
CA TRP A 44 -11.36 3.59 21.41
C TRP A 44 -11.47 3.55 22.94
N GLY A 45 -11.16 4.66 23.61
CA GLY A 45 -11.24 4.81 25.06
C GLY A 45 -9.97 4.36 25.80
N ASP A 46 -9.88 4.72 27.07
CA ASP A 46 -8.75 4.42 27.96
C ASP A 46 -8.53 2.91 28.20
N SER A 47 -9.54 2.09 27.89
CA SER A 47 -9.44 0.63 27.98
C SER A 47 -8.79 -0.03 26.76
N PHE A 48 -8.49 0.73 25.70
CA PHE A 48 -7.81 0.19 24.54
C PHE A 48 -6.35 -0.15 24.87
N VAL A 49 -6.00 -1.42 24.75
CA VAL A 49 -4.63 -1.90 24.88
C VAL A 49 -4.20 -2.43 23.52
N PRO A 50 -3.25 -1.77 22.82
CA PRO A 50 -2.73 -2.29 21.57
C PRO A 50 -2.17 -3.69 21.79
N PRO A 51 -2.52 -4.69 20.96
CA PRO A 51 -1.94 -6.01 21.06
C PRO A 51 -0.42 -5.93 20.95
N THR A 52 0.29 -6.43 21.97
CA THR A 52 1.76 -6.48 21.96
C THR A 52 2.28 -7.58 21.03
N THR A 53 1.44 -8.54 20.69
CA THR A 53 1.73 -9.66 19.80
C THR A 53 0.57 -9.89 18.85
N ILE A 54 0.84 -9.89 17.55
CA ILE A 54 -0.15 -10.27 16.54
C ILE A 54 0.00 -11.78 16.30
N PRO A 55 -1.05 -12.59 16.53
CA PRO A 55 -0.99 -14.02 16.26
C PRO A 55 -0.80 -14.29 14.76
N ARG A 56 -0.14 -15.40 14.43
CA ARG A 56 -0.03 -15.82 13.02
C ARG A 56 -1.41 -16.13 12.45
N SER A 57 -1.61 -15.77 11.19
CA SER A 57 -2.84 -16.12 10.47
C SER A 57 -2.89 -17.63 10.20
N ASN A 58 -4.01 -18.26 10.49
CA ASN A 58 -4.27 -19.66 10.11
C ASN A 58 -4.69 -19.80 8.63
N LEU A 59 -5.00 -18.69 7.96
CA LEU A 59 -5.41 -18.66 6.56
C LEU A 59 -4.20 -18.55 5.61
N ILE A 60 -3.04 -18.13 6.13
CA ILE A 60 -1.83 -17.92 5.35
C ILE A 60 -0.82 -19.00 5.76
N PRO A 61 -0.44 -19.91 4.86
CA PRO A 61 0.57 -20.92 5.15
C PRO A 61 1.90 -20.26 5.53
N PRO A 62 2.70 -20.90 6.41
CA PRO A 62 4.04 -20.42 6.70
C PRO A 62 4.90 -20.47 5.42
N ILE A 63 5.44 -19.32 5.02
CA ILE A 63 6.31 -19.19 3.85
C ILE A 63 7.76 -19.24 4.31
N SER A 64 8.55 -20.13 3.72
CA SER A 64 10.00 -20.20 3.94
C SER A 64 10.75 -19.15 3.11
N ASN A 65 11.93 -18.74 3.60
CA ASN A 65 12.82 -17.84 2.85
C ASN A 65 13.18 -18.41 1.46
N GLN A 66 13.31 -19.73 1.34
CA GLN A 66 13.61 -20.38 0.05
C GLN A 66 12.46 -20.20 -0.96
N GLN A 67 11.21 -20.33 -0.52
CA GLN A 67 10.04 -20.09 -1.37
C GLN A 67 9.97 -18.63 -1.83
N PHE A 68 10.29 -17.70 -0.94
CA PHE A 68 10.34 -16.28 -1.29
C PHE A 68 11.42 -15.98 -2.34
N VAL A 69 12.64 -16.49 -2.16
CA VAL A 69 13.74 -16.33 -3.13
C VAL A 69 13.39 -16.96 -4.48
N ALA A 70 12.77 -18.15 -4.47
CA ALA A 70 12.31 -18.81 -5.69
C ALA A 70 11.23 -17.98 -6.41
N HIS A 71 10.27 -17.44 -5.66
CA HIS A 71 9.23 -16.57 -6.19
C HIS A 71 9.84 -15.32 -6.82
N GLN A 72 10.75 -14.62 -6.13
CA GLN A 72 11.42 -13.42 -6.64
C GLN A 72 12.15 -13.69 -7.96
N LYS A 73 12.91 -14.80 -8.02
CA LYS A 73 13.61 -15.22 -9.26
C LYS A 73 12.63 -15.51 -10.40
N ASN A 74 11.51 -16.17 -10.10
CA ASN A 74 10.51 -16.48 -11.12
C ASN A 74 9.82 -15.21 -11.63
N THR A 75 9.35 -14.36 -10.73
CA THR A 75 8.70 -13.09 -11.06
C THR A 75 9.62 -12.20 -11.91
N GLY A 76 10.92 -12.11 -11.55
CA GLY A 76 11.90 -11.38 -12.37
C GLY A 76 12.07 -11.95 -13.78
N LYS A 77 12.06 -13.28 -13.94
CA LYS A 77 12.11 -13.92 -15.27
C LYS A 77 10.86 -13.64 -16.09
N VAL A 78 9.68 -13.76 -15.47
CA VAL A 78 8.39 -13.47 -16.13
C VAL A 78 8.34 -12.02 -16.60
N TYR A 79 8.75 -11.09 -15.74
CA TYR A 79 8.81 -9.66 -16.08
C TYR A 79 9.75 -9.39 -17.28
N LYS A 80 10.96 -9.93 -17.25
CA LYS A 80 11.92 -9.78 -18.38
C LYS A 80 11.36 -10.32 -19.69
N ARG A 81 10.71 -11.49 -19.65
CA ARG A 81 10.06 -12.09 -20.83
C ARG A 81 8.94 -11.20 -21.36
N TYR A 82 8.05 -10.75 -20.47
CA TYR A 82 6.99 -9.82 -20.83
C TYR A 82 7.56 -8.57 -21.53
N HIS A 83 8.62 -7.97 -20.97
CA HIS A 83 9.22 -6.78 -21.56
C HIS A 83 9.85 -7.05 -22.92
N ALA A 84 10.56 -8.16 -23.09
CA ALA A 84 11.14 -8.58 -24.36
C ALA A 84 10.04 -8.78 -25.43
N THR A 85 8.96 -9.49 -25.08
CA THR A 85 7.80 -9.67 -25.97
C THR A 85 7.14 -8.33 -26.30
N LYS A 86 6.93 -7.46 -25.33
CA LYS A 86 6.37 -6.11 -25.54
C LYS A 86 7.21 -5.31 -26.53
N ARG A 87 8.55 -5.31 -26.39
CA ARG A 87 9.46 -4.62 -27.33
C ARG A 87 9.42 -5.23 -28.73
N ALA A 88 9.42 -6.57 -28.84
CA ALA A 88 9.33 -7.25 -30.13
C ALA A 88 8.01 -6.96 -30.86
N LEU A 89 6.90 -6.95 -30.13
CA LEU A 89 5.59 -6.58 -30.66
C LEU A 89 5.58 -5.12 -31.12
N ALA A 90 6.11 -4.20 -30.33
CA ALA A 90 6.20 -2.79 -30.71
C ALA A 90 7.05 -2.61 -31.98
N ALA A 91 8.17 -3.32 -32.11
CA ALA A 91 9.02 -3.26 -33.30
C ALA A 91 8.30 -3.76 -34.57
N LEU A 92 7.44 -4.79 -34.46
CA LEU A 92 6.62 -5.28 -35.58
C LEU A 92 5.52 -4.31 -35.99
N GLN A 93 5.06 -3.48 -35.05
CA GLN A 93 3.95 -2.53 -35.25
C GLN A 93 4.40 -1.17 -35.80
N GLN A 94 5.71 -0.96 -36.04
CA GLN A 94 6.19 0.29 -36.62
C GLN A 94 6.12 0.28 -38.15
N PRO A 95 5.25 1.09 -38.79
CA PRO A 95 5.59 1.77 -40.02
C PRO A 95 6.55 2.92 -39.67
N SER A 96 7.83 2.79 -40.06
CA SER A 96 8.88 3.83 -40.11
C SER A 96 8.58 5.17 -39.43
N THR A 97 8.65 5.27 -38.10
CA THR A 97 8.89 6.59 -37.44
C THR A 97 9.71 6.42 -36.16
N CYS A 98 10.77 7.22 -36.05
CA CYS A 98 11.67 7.31 -34.90
C CYS A 98 10.95 7.94 -33.71
N GLY A 99 11.05 7.35 -32.51
CA GLY A 99 10.52 7.94 -31.28
C GLY A 99 11.07 7.26 -30.04
N GLU A 100 11.73 8.07 -29.20
CA GLU A 100 12.42 7.72 -27.96
C GLU A 100 11.49 6.99 -26.97
N GLY A 101 11.97 5.87 -26.41
CA GLY A 101 11.29 5.14 -25.35
C GLY A 101 12.04 5.33 -24.04
N SER A 102 11.49 6.16 -23.15
CA SER A 102 11.93 6.31 -21.76
C SER A 102 11.74 4.98 -21.02
N ASP A 103 12.85 4.33 -20.64
CA ASP A 103 12.85 3.16 -19.77
C ASP A 103 12.64 3.63 -18.31
N ASP A 104 11.40 3.75 -17.86
CA ASP A 104 11.06 3.89 -16.43
C ASP A 104 11.19 2.53 -15.73
N LEU A 105 12.40 2.22 -15.29
CA LEU A 105 12.69 1.08 -14.42
C LEU A 105 12.60 1.53 -12.95
N PRO A 106 11.79 0.91 -12.08
CA PRO A 106 12.00 1.10 -10.65
C PRO A 106 13.34 0.45 -10.28
N GLU A 107 14.34 1.28 -9.95
CA GLU A 107 15.57 0.84 -9.30
C GLU A 107 15.21 0.22 -7.96
N VAL A 108 15.00 -1.10 -7.94
CA VAL A 108 15.06 -1.89 -6.71
C VAL A 108 16.53 -1.98 -6.32
N GLY A 109 17.01 -0.92 -5.68
CA GLY A 109 18.29 -0.89 -4.97
C GLY A 109 18.27 -1.95 -3.87
N CYS A 110 18.82 -3.13 -4.18
CA CYS A 110 19.20 -4.10 -3.17
C CYS A 110 20.51 -3.62 -2.53
N ASN A 111 20.40 -2.78 -1.50
CA ASN A 111 21.50 -2.60 -0.56
C ASN A 111 21.35 -3.68 0.53
N ILE A 112 22.31 -4.61 0.52
CA ILE A 112 22.51 -5.65 1.54
C ILE A 112 23.07 -4.99 2.80
#